data_AF-A0A973RRY0-F1
#
_entry.id   AF-A0A973RRY0-F1
#
_cell.length_a   1.000
_cell.length_b   1.000
_cell.length_c   1.000
_cell.angle_alpha   90.00
_cell.angle_beta   90.00
_cell.angle_gamma   90.00
#
_symmetry.space_group_name_H-M   'P 1'
#
loop_
_entity.id
_entity.type
_entity.pdbx_description
1 polymer ?
#
loop_
_entity_poly.entity_id
_entity_poly.type
_entity_poly.pdbx_seq_one_letter_code
_entity_poly.pdbx_strand_id
1 'polypeptide(L)'
;MDVGLRRFVIDAWSWLNYKPVMADAGRQALQQWSRTAHRPSRALSGGCGCPLCSPFDTTDERGVLEAAMHALAPQAARELRRLVKPLDDLYIAKTWPDPFASPDDGWWA
;
A
#
# COMPACT_ATOMS: atom_id res chain seq x y z
N MET A 1 -33.95 20.94 -16.01
CA MET A 1 -32.64 20.84 -15.33
C MET A 1 -32.35 19.37 -15.16
N ASP A 2 -31.61 18.79 -16.10
CA ASP A 2 -31.31 17.36 -16.17
C ASP A 2 -29.77 17.22 -16.27
N VAL A 3 -29.12 17.23 -15.11
CA VAL A 3 -27.64 17.19 -14.98
C VAL A 3 -27.20 15.96 -14.15
N GLY A 4 -28.15 15.14 -13.67
CA GLY A 4 -27.87 14.05 -12.73
C GLY A 4 -27.43 12.72 -13.35
N LEU A 5 -27.87 12.42 -14.57
CA LEU A 5 -27.73 11.06 -15.12
C LEU A 5 -26.42 10.82 -15.89
N ARG A 6 -25.78 11.89 -16.39
CA ARG A 6 -24.53 11.78 -17.17
C ARG A 6 -23.26 11.65 -16.32
N ARG A 7 -23.29 12.03 -15.04
CA ARG A 7 -22.14 11.85 -14.11
C ARG A 7 -22.03 10.40 -13.62
N PHE A 8 -23.15 9.73 -13.38
CA PHE A 8 -23.20 8.37 -12.85
C PHE A 8 -22.63 7.31 -13.80
N VAL A 9 -22.80 7.51 -15.11
CA VAL A 9 -22.30 6.57 -16.13
C VAL A 9 -20.77 6.71 -16.28
N ILE A 10 -20.21 7.92 -16.19
CA ILE A 10 -18.75 8.13 -16.31
C ILE A 10 -17.99 7.49 -15.12
N ASP A 11 -18.55 7.56 -13.91
CA ASP A 11 -17.92 6.97 -12.71
C ASP A 11 -17.95 5.44 -12.70
N ALA A 12 -19.01 4.81 -13.24
CA ALA A 12 -19.13 3.36 -13.32
C ALA A 12 -18.16 2.74 -14.33
N TRP A 13 -17.90 3.40 -15.46
CA TRP A 13 -16.92 2.96 -16.46
C TRP A 13 -15.47 3.12 -15.96
N SER A 14 -15.19 4.17 -15.19
CA SER A 14 -13.92 4.30 -14.46
C SER A 14 -13.76 3.19 -13.42
N TRP A 15 -14.79 2.89 -12.63
CA TRP A 15 -14.77 1.81 -11.62
C TRP A 15 -14.57 0.40 -12.19
N LEU A 16 -15.09 0.10 -13.39
CA LEU A 16 -14.89 -1.21 -14.04
C LEU A 16 -13.48 -1.37 -14.62
N ASN A 17 -12.87 -0.31 -15.16
CA ASN A 17 -11.46 -0.31 -15.57
C ASN A 17 -10.48 -0.17 -14.38
N TYR A 18 -10.95 0.39 -13.26
CA TYR A 18 -10.19 0.55 -12.02
C TYR A 18 -9.95 -0.77 -11.29
N LYS A 19 -10.91 -1.71 -11.31
CA LYS A 19 -10.77 -3.04 -10.69
C LYS A 19 -9.56 -3.85 -11.19
N PRO A 20 -9.33 -4.03 -12.50
CA PRO A 20 -8.17 -4.79 -12.98
C PRO A 20 -6.85 -4.03 -12.73
N VAL A 21 -6.81 -2.71 -12.95
CA VAL A 21 -5.61 -1.89 -12.70
C VAL A 21 -5.24 -1.93 -11.21
N MET A 22 -6.21 -1.80 -10.31
CA MET A 22 -5.97 -1.89 -8.87
C MET A 22 -5.69 -3.32 -8.39
N ALA A 23 -6.22 -4.34 -9.07
CA ALA A 23 -5.86 -5.73 -8.78
C ALA A 23 -4.40 -6.01 -9.16
N ASP A 24 -3.93 -5.53 -10.30
CA ASP A 24 -2.54 -5.68 -10.74
C ASP A 24 -1.58 -4.80 -9.92
N ALA A 25 -1.98 -3.57 -9.61
CA ALA A 25 -1.22 -2.69 -8.71
C ALA A 25 -1.12 -3.29 -7.30
N GLY A 26 -2.22 -3.81 -6.74
CA GLY A 26 -2.23 -4.47 -5.44
C GLY A 26 -1.39 -5.75 -5.40
N ARG A 27 -1.40 -6.54 -6.49
CA ARG A 27 -0.54 -7.73 -6.62
C ARG A 27 0.94 -7.34 -6.68
N GLN A 28 1.30 -6.35 -7.48
CA GLN A 28 2.68 -5.87 -7.60
C GLN A 28 3.16 -5.27 -6.28
N ALA A 29 2.31 -4.48 -5.62
CA ALA A 29 2.59 -3.92 -4.30
C ALA A 29 2.81 -5.04 -3.26
N LEU A 30 1.98 -6.09 -3.24
CA LEU A 30 2.17 -7.21 -2.33
C LEU A 30 3.48 -7.97 -2.58
N GLN A 31 3.83 -8.21 -3.85
CA GLN A 31 5.10 -8.87 -4.22
C GLN A 31 6.32 -8.02 -3.85
N GLN A 32 6.24 -6.72 -4.09
CA GLN A 32 7.31 -5.79 -3.76
C GLN A 32 7.44 -5.62 -2.24
N TRP A 33 6.32 -5.49 -1.52
CA TRP A 33 6.29 -5.44 -0.07
C TRP A 33 6.87 -6.70 0.56
N SER A 34 6.53 -7.88 0.03
CA SER A 34 7.14 -9.14 0.45
C SER A 34 8.65 -9.14 0.24
N ARG A 35 9.13 -8.62 -0.90
CA ARG A 35 10.58 -8.51 -1.17
C ARG A 35 11.25 -7.56 -0.17
N THR A 36 10.64 -6.42 0.12
CA THR A 36 11.14 -5.43 1.08
C THR A 36 11.20 -6.00 2.49
N ALA A 37 10.11 -6.55 3.02
CA ALA A 37 10.06 -7.11 4.37
C ALA A 37 11.09 -8.24 4.61
N HIS A 38 11.43 -9.00 3.56
CA HIS A 38 12.43 -10.07 3.65
C HIS A 38 13.88 -9.62 3.50
N ARG A 39 14.16 -8.33 3.23
CA ARG A 39 15.54 -7.85 3.13
C ARG A 39 16.28 -8.01 4.48
N PRO A 40 17.63 -8.12 4.44
CA PRO A 40 18.45 -8.02 5.63
C PRO A 40 18.29 -6.64 6.29
N SER A 41 18.34 -6.56 7.62
CA SER A 41 18.12 -5.29 8.36
C SER A 41 19.03 -4.16 7.87
N ARG A 42 20.30 -4.44 7.56
CA ARG A 42 21.27 -3.46 6.99
C ARG A 42 20.84 -2.82 5.67
N ALA A 43 19.91 -3.43 4.95
CA ALA A 43 19.37 -2.93 3.69
C ALA A 43 18.01 -2.22 3.86
N LEU A 44 17.49 -2.18 5.09
CA LEU A 44 16.30 -1.46 5.51
C LEU A 44 16.66 -0.27 6.42
N SER A 45 17.76 -0.37 7.16
CA SER A 45 18.32 0.68 8.00
C SER A 45 19.31 1.54 7.19
N GLY A 46 19.03 2.84 7.01
CA GLY A 46 20.06 3.80 6.58
C GLY A 46 19.72 4.75 5.43
N GLY A 47 18.47 4.86 4.98
CA GLY A 47 18.07 5.89 4.01
C GLY A 47 17.50 7.12 4.72
N CYS A 48 17.80 8.32 4.23
CA CYS A 48 17.18 9.56 4.70
C CYS A 48 15.69 9.71 4.28
N GLY A 49 15.02 8.59 3.96
CA GLY A 49 13.74 8.56 3.23
C GLY A 49 13.81 9.17 1.83
N CYS A 50 15.01 9.54 1.38
CA CYS A 50 15.22 10.23 0.13
C CYS A 50 15.59 9.23 -0.98
N PRO A 51 15.05 9.39 -2.20
CA PRO A 51 15.30 8.47 -3.33
C PRO A 51 16.79 8.29 -3.68
N LEU A 52 17.65 9.24 -3.28
CA LEU A 52 19.10 9.18 -3.48
C LEU A 52 19.82 8.27 -2.47
N CYS A 53 19.32 8.16 -1.23
CA CYS A 53 19.91 7.32 -0.18
C CYS A 53 19.17 5.99 0.00
N SER A 54 17.93 5.91 -0.48
CA SER A 54 17.20 4.66 -0.65
C SER A 54 16.65 4.64 -2.09
N PRO A 55 17.41 4.09 -3.07
CA PRO A 55 16.92 3.92 -4.44
C PRO A 55 15.74 2.94 -4.55
N PHE A 56 15.28 2.42 -3.43
CA PHE A 56 14.16 1.50 -3.30
C PHE A 56 12.91 2.17 -2.69
N ASP A 57 13.00 3.42 -2.21
CA ASP A 57 11.85 4.22 -1.74
C ASP A 57 11.10 4.87 -2.92
N THR A 58 11.06 4.21 -4.08
CA THR A 58 10.47 4.79 -5.30
C THR A 58 8.97 4.54 -5.39
N THR A 59 8.41 3.67 -4.55
CA THR A 59 6.98 3.39 -4.46
C THR A 59 6.56 3.12 -3.02
N ASP A 60 5.54 3.83 -2.55
CA ASP A 60 4.88 3.53 -1.27
C ASP A 60 4.00 2.27 -1.42
N GLU A 61 4.64 1.10 -1.45
CA GLU A 61 3.92 -0.16 -1.69
C GLU A 61 2.95 -0.48 -0.55
N ARG A 62 3.30 -0.11 0.68
CA ARG A 62 2.42 -0.33 1.84
C ARG A 62 1.20 0.60 1.79
N GLY A 63 1.34 1.85 1.34
CA GLY A 63 0.22 2.75 1.10
C GLY A 63 -0.69 2.29 -0.04
N VAL A 64 -0.14 1.73 -1.13
CA VAL A 64 -0.96 1.10 -2.18
C VAL A 64 -1.78 -0.06 -1.62
N LEU A 65 -1.18 -0.90 -0.76
CA LEU A 65 -1.89 -1.99 -0.09
C LEU A 65 -2.98 -1.47 0.85
N GLU A 66 -2.74 -0.37 1.57
CA GLU A 66 -3.74 0.27 2.42
C GLU A 66 -4.94 0.77 1.61
N ALA A 67 -4.66 1.51 0.53
CA ALA A 67 -5.69 2.01 -0.38
C ALA A 67 -6.51 0.85 -0.98
N ALA A 68 -5.85 -0.26 -1.35
CA ALA A 68 -6.53 -1.47 -1.81
C ALA A 68 -7.43 -2.07 -0.72
N MET A 69 -6.98 -2.15 0.54
CA MET A 69 -7.80 -2.65 1.65
C MET A 69 -9.05 -1.78 1.90
N HIS A 70 -8.96 -0.47 1.68
CA HIS A 70 -10.11 0.44 1.79
C HIS A 70 -11.09 0.33 0.62
N ALA A 71 -10.61 0.03 -0.59
CA ALA A 71 -11.44 -0.09 -1.78
C ALA A 71 -12.10 -1.49 -1.94
N LEU A 72 -11.55 -2.53 -1.30
CA LEU A 72 -12.02 -3.90 -1.43
C LEU A 72 -13.28 -4.18 -0.62
N ALA A 73 -14.07 -5.17 -1.07
CA ALA A 73 -15.16 -5.72 -0.28
C ALA A 73 -14.64 -6.29 1.06
N PRO A 74 -15.41 -6.25 2.16
CA PRO A 74 -14.91 -6.57 3.50
C PRO A 74 -14.19 -7.92 3.62
N GLN A 75 -14.69 -8.95 2.93
CA GLN A 75 -14.03 -10.26 2.92
C GLN A 75 -12.67 -10.24 2.22
N ALA A 76 -12.58 -9.64 1.03
CA ALA A 76 -11.32 -9.53 0.30
C ALA A 76 -10.30 -8.66 1.05
N ALA A 77 -10.74 -7.57 1.68
CA ALA A 77 -9.89 -6.75 2.53
C ALA A 77 -9.35 -7.52 3.74
N ARG A 78 -10.16 -8.41 4.35
CA ARG A 78 -9.69 -9.29 5.44
C ARG A 78 -8.62 -10.27 4.97
N GLU A 79 -8.78 -10.89 3.81
CA GLU A 79 -7.76 -11.79 3.27
C GLU A 79 -6.47 -11.04 2.94
N LEU A 80 -6.58 -9.84 2.34
CA LEU A 80 -5.40 -9.01 2.07
C LEU A 80 -4.67 -8.63 3.37
N ARG A 81 -5.41 -8.23 4.43
CA ARG A 81 -4.82 -7.98 5.76
C ARG A 81 -4.08 -9.19 6.33
N ARG A 82 -4.60 -10.40 6.15
CA ARG A 82 -3.92 -11.63 6.61
C ARG A 82 -2.60 -11.89 5.90
N LEU A 83 -2.50 -11.51 4.62
CA LEU A 83 -1.26 -11.65 3.84
C LEU A 83 -0.24 -10.56 4.20
N VAL A 84 -0.71 -9.32 4.42
CA VAL A 84 0.16 -8.17 4.69
C VAL A 84 0.69 -8.18 6.13
N LYS A 85 -0.13 -8.57 7.11
CA LYS A 85 0.25 -8.55 8.53
C LYS A 85 1.60 -9.22 8.86
N PRO A 86 1.90 -10.46 8.44
CA PRO A 86 3.19 -11.07 8.75
C PRO A 86 4.38 -10.35 8.08
N LEU A 87 4.15 -9.67 6.94
CA LEU A 87 5.17 -8.86 6.27
C LEU A 87 5.43 -7.57 7.05
N ASP A 88 4.37 -6.92 7.52
CA ASP A 88 4.43 -5.76 8.41
C ASP A 88 5.21 -6.12 9.69
N ASP A 89 4.86 -7.23 10.34
CA ASP A 89 5.53 -7.70 11.56
C ASP A 89 7.04 -7.96 11.31
N LEU A 90 7.41 -8.55 10.16
CA LEU A 90 8.80 -8.77 9.78
C LEU A 90 9.57 -7.48 9.50
N TYR A 91 8.91 -6.49 8.90
CA TYR A 91 9.51 -5.19 8.60
C TYR A 91 9.77 -4.42 9.91
N ILE A 92 8.75 -4.30 10.77
CA ILE A 92 8.84 -3.62 12.08
C ILE A 92 9.94 -4.23 12.95
N ALA A 93 10.09 -5.57 12.95
CA ALA A 93 11.13 -6.23 13.73
C ALA A 93 12.58 -5.86 13.28
N LYS A 94 12.74 -5.25 12.10
CA LYS A 94 14.03 -4.90 11.51
C LYS A 94 14.26 -3.40 11.36
N THR A 95 13.20 -2.59 11.46
CA THR A 95 13.24 -1.14 11.29
C THR A 95 12.94 -0.41 12.59
N TRP A 96 13.37 0.84 12.65
CA TRP A 96 12.98 1.74 13.73
C TRP A 96 11.73 2.50 13.28
N PRO A 97 10.65 2.55 14.08
CA PRO A 97 9.50 3.39 13.78
C PRO A 97 9.93 4.85 13.61
N ASP A 98 9.30 5.58 12.70
CA ASP A 98 9.53 7.01 12.58
C ASP A 98 9.06 7.70 13.88
N PRO A 99 9.96 8.38 14.63
CA PRO A 99 9.58 9.08 15.85
C PRO A 99 8.72 10.33 15.60
N PHE A 100 8.61 10.79 14.34
CA PHE A 100 7.82 11.96 13.94
C PHE A 100 6.46 11.60 13.34
N ALA A 101 6.20 10.33 13.07
CA ALA A 101 4.89 9.87 12.62
C ALA A 101 3.83 10.14 13.71
N SER A 102 2.63 10.54 13.28
CA SER A 102 1.52 10.71 14.22
C SER A 102 1.16 9.35 14.83
N PRO A 103 0.87 9.27 16.14
CA PRO A 103 0.35 8.04 16.73
C PRO A 103 -1.01 7.59 16.15
N ASP A 104 -1.74 8.53 15.54
CA ASP A 104 -3.02 8.26 14.87
C ASP A 104 -2.83 7.67 13.47
N ASP A 105 -1.63 7.82 12.90
CA ASP A 105 -1.28 7.20 11.64
C ASP A 105 -0.74 5.78 11.88
N GLY A 106 -0.91 4.90 10.90
CA GLY A 106 -0.28 3.57 10.97
C GLY A 106 1.24 3.71 11.06
N TRP A 107 1.94 2.69 11.58
CA TRP A 107 3.42 2.70 11.67
C TRP A 107 4.13 2.90 10.32
N TRP A 108 3.39 2.73 9.21
CA TRP A 108 3.82 2.89 7.82
C TRP A 108 3.63 4.31 7.25
N ALA A 109 3.20 5.27 8.07
CA ALA A 109 2.97 6.66 7.68
C ALA A 109 4.15 7.57 8.02
#